data_AF-A0A5A9NWL5-F1
#
_entry.id   AF-A0A5A9NWL5-F1
#
_cell.length_a   1.000
_cell.length_b   1.000
_cell.length_c   1.000
_cell.angle_alpha   90.00
_cell.angle_beta   90.00
_cell.angle_gamma   90.00
#
_symmetry.space_group_name_H-M   'P 1'
#
loop_
_entity.id
_entity.type
_entity.pdbx_description
1 polymer ?
#
loop_
_entity_poly.entity_id
_entity_poly.type
_entity_poly.pdbx_seq_one_letter_code
_entity_poly.pdbx_strand_id
1 'polypeptide(L)'
;MVRILVDEMRRFELCPTRAQCLTVCQKIVREYPNSFGDKFPSGLLIGGGYTSLLLQVKARVENVNRESSIECHRAKPNTGCKRGPTDIYGCVRFEPQLPSEETADTIETKRQRLVDIYSREGNAGVEKEEADNTEMAQLLINLLLSHFQEHEDGLVLHADVAASSSDVEKTLNLPGSPRLILLG
;
A
#
# COMPACT_ATOMS: atom_id res chain seq x y z
N MET A 1 -14.12 22.32 -11.45
CA MET A 1 -13.05 23.30 -11.14
C MET A 1 -11.67 22.83 -11.60
N VAL A 2 -11.04 21.84 -10.97
CA VAL A 2 -9.67 21.39 -11.31
C VAL A 2 -9.51 21.00 -12.79
N ARG A 3 -10.54 20.41 -13.41
CA ARG A 3 -10.58 20.14 -14.87
C ARG A 3 -10.31 21.41 -15.69
N ILE A 4 -11.09 22.47 -15.47
CA ILE A 4 -10.98 23.75 -16.18
C ILE A 4 -9.59 24.36 -15.98
N LEU A 5 -9.08 24.33 -14.74
CA LEU A 5 -7.73 24.82 -14.43
C LEU A 5 -6.66 24.09 -15.24
N VAL A 6 -6.71 22.75 -15.28
CA VAL A 6 -5.75 21.96 -16.05
C VAL A 6 -5.92 22.20 -17.55
N ASP A 7 -7.15 22.32 -18.04
CA ASP A 7 -7.41 22.61 -19.46
C ASP A 7 -6.82 23.97 -19.88
N GLU A 8 -6.91 24.99 -19.02
CA GLU A 8 -6.26 26.29 -19.24
C GLU A 8 -4.73 26.20 -19.18
N MET A 9 -4.17 25.48 -18.19
CA MET A 9 -2.72 25.23 -18.12
C MET A 9 -2.19 24.55 -19.38
N ARG A 10 -2.98 23.63 -19.96
CA ARG A 10 -2.64 22.88 -21.17
C ARG A 10 -2.66 23.69 -22.46
N ARG A 11 -3.22 24.90 -22.44
CA ARG A 11 -3.10 25.85 -23.57
C ARG A 11 -1.68 26.40 -23.71
N PHE A 12 -0.93 26.47 -22.61
CA PHE A 12 0.46 26.92 -22.61
C PHE A 12 1.41 25.73 -22.80
N GLU A 13 1.20 24.64 -22.06
CA GLU A 13 2.03 23.44 -22.16
C GLU A 13 1.20 22.16 -22.06
N LEU A 14 1.31 21.28 -23.06
CA LEU A 14 0.50 20.05 -23.14
C LEU A 14 0.65 19.12 -21.93
N CYS A 15 1.84 19.12 -21.31
CA CYS A 15 2.20 18.31 -20.14
C CYS A 15 2.86 19.21 -19.08
N PRO A 16 2.08 19.96 -18.28
CA PRO A 16 2.64 20.86 -17.30
C PRO A 16 3.45 20.08 -16.25
N THR A 17 4.67 20.54 -16.01
CA THR A 17 5.58 19.96 -15.03
C THR A 17 5.07 20.17 -13.60
N ARG A 18 5.57 19.35 -12.67
CA ARG A 18 5.23 19.49 -11.24
C ARG A 18 5.56 20.88 -10.69
N ALA A 19 6.66 21.48 -11.13
CA ALA A 19 7.08 22.81 -10.69
C ALA A 19 6.06 23.89 -11.09
N GLN A 20 5.59 23.86 -12.34
CA GLN A 20 4.56 24.79 -12.83
C GLN A 20 3.23 24.60 -12.11
N CYS A 21 2.79 23.35 -11.92
CA CYS A 21 1.59 23.05 -11.15
C CYS A 21 1.69 23.63 -9.73
N LEU A 22 2.86 23.50 -9.11
CA LEU A 22 3.12 24.03 -7.78
C LEU A 22 3.08 25.56 -7.76
N THR A 23 3.71 26.25 -8.72
CA THR A 23 3.65 27.72 -8.82
C THR A 23 2.23 28.22 -8.99
N VAL A 24 1.42 27.57 -9.82
CA VAL A 24 0.01 27.93 -10.03
C VAL A 24 -0.80 27.73 -8.76
N CYS A 25 -0.69 26.56 -8.11
CA CYS A 25 -1.42 26.26 -6.88
C CYS A 25 -1.04 27.23 -5.73
N GLN A 26 0.26 27.55 -5.61
CA GLN A 26 0.73 28.55 -4.64
C GLN A 26 0.10 29.92 -4.87
N LYS A 27 0.01 30.39 -6.12
CA LYS A 27 -0.62 31.67 -6.44
C LYS A 27 -2.12 31.67 -6.11
N ILE A 28 -2.83 30.62 -6.50
CA ILE A 28 -4.27 30.48 -6.23
C ILE A 28 -4.58 30.51 -4.72
N VAL A 29 -3.82 29.76 -3.92
CA VAL A 29 -4.03 29.72 -2.47
C VAL A 29 -3.64 31.03 -1.80
N ARG A 30 -2.63 31.75 -2.31
CA ARG A 30 -2.28 33.08 -1.81
C ARG A 30 -3.37 34.11 -2.08
N GLU A 31 -4.02 34.07 -3.24
CA GLU A 31 -5.12 34.99 -3.58
C GLU A 31 -6.43 34.62 -2.86
N TYR A 32 -6.72 33.33 -2.72
CA TYR A 32 -7.98 32.84 -2.16
C TYR A 32 -7.74 31.81 -1.04
N PRO A 33 -7.15 32.21 0.08
CA PRO A 33 -6.79 31.28 1.16
C PRO A 33 -8.02 30.65 1.82
N ASN A 34 -9.17 31.33 1.80
CA ASN A 34 -10.41 30.81 2.38
C ASN A 34 -11.11 29.78 1.49
N SER A 35 -10.90 29.83 0.18
CA SER A 35 -11.59 28.96 -0.77
C SER A 35 -10.77 27.73 -1.12
N PHE A 36 -9.45 27.87 -1.24
CA PHE A 36 -8.55 26.81 -1.73
C PHE A 36 -7.44 26.42 -0.75
N GLY A 37 -7.34 27.11 0.39
CA GLY A 37 -6.33 26.83 1.40
C GLY A 37 -6.70 25.64 2.27
N ASP A 38 -5.78 24.69 2.40
CA ASP A 38 -5.85 23.61 3.38
C ASP A 38 -5.71 24.21 4.79
N LYS A 39 -6.76 24.08 5.61
CA LYS A 39 -6.81 24.66 6.95
C LYS A 39 -7.14 23.63 8.00
N PHE A 40 -6.56 23.81 9.18
CA PHE A 40 -7.01 23.15 10.39
C PHE A 40 -8.40 23.66 10.81
N PRO A 41 -9.13 22.93 11.66
CA PRO A 41 -10.38 23.41 12.26
C PRO A 41 -10.24 24.76 12.98
N SER A 42 -9.03 25.08 13.47
CA SER A 42 -8.67 26.37 14.07
C SER A 42 -8.53 27.53 13.07
N GLY A 43 -8.62 27.26 11.77
CA GLY A 43 -8.48 28.25 10.69
C GLY A 43 -7.03 28.51 10.26
N LEU A 44 -6.05 27.92 10.93
CA LEU A 44 -4.63 28.01 10.55
C LEU A 44 -4.33 27.18 9.30
N LEU A 45 -3.52 27.71 8.39
CA LEU A 45 -3.12 27.00 7.16
C LEU A 45 -2.20 25.82 7.46
N ILE A 46 -2.48 24.68 6.83
CA ILE A 46 -1.69 23.45 6.93
C ILE A 46 -0.46 23.59 6.02
N GLY A 47 0.69 23.91 6.62
CA GLY A 47 1.93 24.15 5.88
C GLY A 47 1.77 25.28 4.86
N GLY A 48 1.96 24.98 3.57
CA GLY A 48 1.73 25.93 2.49
C GLY A 48 0.25 26.13 2.10
N GLY A 49 -0.65 25.28 2.58
CA GLY A 49 -2.08 25.37 2.32
C GLY A 49 -2.52 24.94 0.91
N TYR A 50 -1.62 24.42 0.07
CA TYR A 50 -1.93 24.09 -1.33
C TYR A 50 -1.74 22.60 -1.66
N THR A 51 -1.59 21.74 -0.66
CA THR A 51 -1.23 20.34 -0.88
C THR A 51 -2.37 19.56 -1.52
N SER A 52 -3.61 19.75 -1.05
CA SER A 52 -4.79 19.08 -1.60
C SER A 52 -5.04 19.48 -3.05
N LEU A 53 -4.99 20.78 -3.34
CA LEU A 53 -5.19 21.33 -4.68
C LEU A 53 -4.10 20.84 -5.64
N LEU A 54 -2.83 20.86 -5.20
CA LEU A 54 -1.71 20.37 -5.99
C LEU A 54 -1.84 18.87 -6.32
N LEU A 55 -2.31 18.06 -5.37
CA LEU A 55 -2.54 16.63 -5.57
C LEU A 55 -3.61 16.39 -6.64
N GLN A 56 -4.73 17.12 -6.56
CA GLN A 56 -5.82 17.01 -7.52
C GLN A 56 -5.40 17.48 -8.92
N VAL A 57 -4.66 18.59 -9.03
CA VAL A 57 -4.13 19.10 -10.30
C VAL A 57 -3.18 18.09 -10.92
N LYS A 58 -2.22 17.56 -10.16
CA LYS A 58 -1.27 16.55 -10.65
C LYS A 58 -1.99 15.29 -11.13
N ALA A 59 -2.92 14.76 -10.34
CA ALA A 59 -3.69 13.58 -10.72
C ALA A 59 -4.49 13.80 -12.01
N ARG A 60 -5.07 14.99 -12.19
CA ARG A 60 -5.79 15.32 -13.43
C ARG A 60 -4.85 15.42 -14.63
N VAL A 61 -3.69 16.06 -14.49
CA VAL A 61 -2.66 16.13 -15.55
C VAL A 61 -2.25 14.72 -15.97
N GLU A 62 -1.95 13.84 -15.01
CA GLU A 62 -1.59 12.44 -15.28
C GLU A 62 -2.71 11.70 -16.00
N ASN A 63 -3.97 11.85 -15.58
CA ASN A 63 -5.11 11.19 -16.21
C ASN A 63 -5.31 11.65 -17.66
N VAL A 64 -5.19 12.94 -17.95
CA VAL A 64 -5.31 13.48 -19.31
C VAL A 64 -4.16 13.00 -20.19
N ASN A 65 -2.95 12.91 -19.64
CA ASN A 65 -1.80 12.36 -20.34
C ASN A 65 -1.89 10.84 -20.55
N ARG A 66 -2.72 10.13 -19.79
CA ARG A 66 -3.03 8.70 -19.99
C ARG A 66 -4.10 8.49 -21.06
N GLU A 67 -5.13 9.33 -21.11
CA GLU A 67 -6.22 9.23 -22.09
C GLU A 67 -5.70 9.23 -23.54
N SER A 68 -4.68 10.04 -23.85
CA SER A 68 -4.02 10.05 -25.17
C SER A 68 -3.27 8.75 -25.52
N SER A 69 -2.88 7.95 -24.52
CA SER A 69 -2.23 6.64 -24.71
C SER A 69 -3.24 5.50 -24.86
N ILE A 70 -4.40 5.61 -24.22
CA ILE A 70 -5.45 4.57 -24.23
C ILE A 70 -6.22 4.55 -25.57
N GLU A 71 -6.34 5.69 -26.26
CA GLU A 71 -6.94 5.75 -27.61
C GLU A 71 -6.22 4.84 -28.62
N CYS A 72 -4.91 4.62 -28.46
CA CYS A 72 -4.11 3.73 -29.30
C CYS A 72 -4.44 2.23 -29.14
N HIS A 73 -5.01 1.82 -28.00
CA HIS A 73 -5.34 0.41 -27.76
C HIS A 73 -6.77 0.04 -28.18
N ARG A 74 -7.67 1.01 -28.32
CA ARG A 74 -9.07 0.78 -28.77
C ARG A 74 -9.29 1.03 -30.26
N ALA A 75 -8.47 1.86 -30.91
CA ALA A 75 -8.61 2.17 -32.33
C ALA A 75 -7.42 1.66 -33.15
N LYS A 76 -7.57 0.46 -33.75
CA LYS A 76 -7.13 0.06 -35.11
C LYS A 76 -7.24 -1.45 -35.32
N PRO A 77 -8.27 -1.96 -36.04
CA PRO A 77 -8.19 -3.24 -36.70
C PRO A 77 -7.67 -3.02 -38.14
N ASN A 78 -6.36 -2.86 -38.32
CA ASN A 78 -5.63 -3.31 -39.52
C ASN A 78 -4.20 -2.77 -39.56
N THR A 79 -3.24 -3.68 -39.41
CA THR A 79 -2.11 -3.88 -40.33
C THR A 79 -1.40 -5.13 -39.84
N GLY A 80 -1.59 -6.26 -40.53
CA GLY A 80 -0.72 -7.44 -40.74
C GLY A 80 0.27 -7.99 -39.70
N CYS A 81 0.52 -7.35 -38.56
CA CYS A 81 1.37 -7.87 -37.52
C CYS A 81 0.57 -8.88 -36.71
N LYS A 82 0.79 -10.16 -36.97
CA LYS A 82 0.45 -11.23 -36.03
C LYS A 82 1.13 -10.86 -34.72
N ARG A 83 0.36 -10.35 -33.76
CA ARG A 83 0.83 -10.15 -32.40
C ARG A 83 1.39 -11.50 -31.96
N GLY A 84 2.68 -11.56 -31.62
CA GLY A 84 3.26 -12.74 -30.99
C GLY A 84 2.47 -13.11 -29.73
N PRO A 85 2.65 -14.32 -29.17
CA PRO A 85 1.85 -14.81 -28.05
C PRO A 85 1.81 -13.73 -26.97
N THR A 86 0.67 -13.07 -26.88
CA THR A 86 0.43 -12.02 -25.89
C THR A 86 0.37 -12.74 -24.57
N ASP A 87 1.10 -12.24 -23.57
CA ASP A 87 1.07 -12.74 -22.20
C ASP A 87 -0.38 -13.06 -21.83
N ILE A 88 -0.71 -14.35 -21.75
CA ILE A 88 -2.09 -14.75 -21.56
C ILE A 88 -2.40 -14.63 -20.08
N TYR A 89 -2.67 -13.40 -19.66
CA TYR A 89 -3.25 -13.14 -18.36
C TYR A 89 -4.75 -13.47 -18.43
N GLY A 90 -5.16 -14.51 -17.71
CA GLY A 90 -6.54 -14.99 -17.67
C GLY A 90 -6.62 -16.51 -17.47
N CYS A 91 -7.83 -17.01 -17.20
CA CYS A 91 -8.10 -18.45 -17.11
C CYS A 91 -8.02 -19.13 -18.49
N VAL A 92 -6.81 -19.34 -19.00
CA VAL A 92 -6.55 -20.06 -20.27
C VAL A 92 -6.59 -21.57 -20.07
N ARG A 93 -6.28 -22.01 -18.86
CA ARG A 93 -6.35 -23.40 -18.42
C ARG A 93 -7.44 -23.47 -17.36
N PHE A 94 -8.68 -23.51 -17.83
CA PHE A 94 -9.89 -23.49 -17.00
C PHE A 94 -9.99 -24.69 -16.06
N GLU A 95 -9.25 -25.77 -16.36
CA GLU A 95 -9.23 -26.99 -15.57
C GLU A 95 -7.78 -27.51 -15.46
N PRO A 96 -6.97 -27.01 -14.50
CA PRO A 96 -5.67 -27.59 -14.23
C PRO A 96 -5.84 -29.03 -13.73
N GLN A 97 -4.90 -29.90 -14.08
CA GLN A 97 -4.89 -31.27 -13.57
C GLN A 97 -4.66 -31.24 -12.05
N LEU A 98 -5.38 -32.10 -11.34
CA LEU A 98 -5.21 -32.25 -9.90
C LEU A 98 -3.79 -32.71 -9.58
N PRO A 99 -3.16 -32.19 -8.50
CA PRO A 99 -1.89 -32.70 -8.00
C PRO A 99 -1.98 -34.21 -7.75
N SER A 100 -0.87 -34.94 -7.93
CA SER A 100 -0.84 -36.40 -7.82
C SER A 100 -1.33 -36.96 -6.47
N GLU A 101 -1.34 -36.14 -5.42
CA GLU A 101 -1.76 -36.51 -4.06
C GLU A 101 -3.24 -36.21 -3.79
N GLU A 102 -3.91 -35.43 -4.64
CA GLU A 102 -5.28 -34.98 -4.41
C GLU A 102 -6.24 -35.68 -5.38
N THR A 103 -7.09 -36.54 -4.84
CA THR A 103 -8.17 -37.20 -5.61
C THR A 103 -9.40 -36.28 -5.65
N ALA A 104 -10.24 -36.37 -6.67
CA ALA A 104 -11.46 -35.55 -6.80
C ALA A 104 -12.34 -35.58 -5.53
N ASP A 105 -12.43 -36.73 -4.87
CA ASP A 105 -13.18 -36.89 -3.62
C ASP A 105 -12.58 -36.09 -2.46
N THR A 106 -11.25 -35.98 -2.39
CA THR A 106 -10.56 -35.18 -1.36
C THR A 106 -10.82 -33.69 -1.55
N ILE A 107 -10.87 -33.23 -2.79
CA ILE A 107 -11.20 -31.84 -3.13
C ILE A 107 -12.65 -31.53 -2.78
N GLU A 108 -13.58 -32.43 -3.11
CA GLU A 108 -14.99 -32.26 -2.78
C GLU A 108 -15.22 -32.25 -1.25
N THR A 109 -14.46 -33.06 -0.51
CA THR A 109 -14.48 -33.05 0.96
C THR A 109 -13.97 -31.70 1.50
N LYS A 110 -12.87 -31.16 0.95
CA LYS A 110 -12.37 -29.82 1.30
C LYS A 110 -13.38 -28.73 0.97
N ARG A 111 -14.06 -28.82 -0.18
CA ARG A 111 -15.10 -27.87 -0.59
C ARG A 111 -16.27 -27.87 0.39
N GLN A 112 -16.79 -29.04 0.75
CA GLN A 112 -17.88 -29.19 1.72
C GLN A 112 -17.49 -28.61 3.08
N ARG A 113 -16.27 -28.92 3.57
CA ARG A 113 -15.75 -28.35 4.81
C ARG A 113 -15.72 -26.82 4.80
N LEU A 114 -15.29 -26.19 3.71
CA LEU A 114 -15.24 -24.73 3.59
C LEU A 114 -16.65 -24.11 3.55
N VAL A 115 -17.60 -24.75 2.86
CA VAL A 115 -19.01 -24.35 2.84
C VAL A 115 -19.63 -24.45 4.25
N ASP A 116 -19.28 -25.49 5.00
CA ASP A 116 -19.75 -25.69 6.38
C ASP A 116 -19.16 -24.68 7.38
N ILE A 117 -17.92 -24.23 7.15
CA ILE A 117 -17.32 -23.16 7.96
C ILE A 117 -17.99 -21.82 7.65
N TYR A 118 -18.15 -21.50 6.37
CA TYR A 118 -18.78 -20.24 5.95
C TYR A 118 -20.24 -20.14 6.40
N SER A 119 -21.01 -21.23 6.30
CA SER A 119 -22.41 -21.24 6.73
C SER A 119 -22.59 -21.04 8.24
N ARG A 120 -21.62 -21.47 9.06
CA ARG A 120 -21.65 -21.31 10.53
C ARG A 120 -21.08 -19.98 11.01
N GLU A 121 -19.98 -19.51 10.42
CA GLU A 121 -19.15 -18.42 10.95
C GLU A 121 -19.17 -17.15 10.07
N GLY A 122 -19.72 -17.22 8.85
CA GLY A 122 -19.73 -16.10 7.91
C GLY A 122 -18.30 -15.59 7.61
N ASN A 123 -18.15 -14.28 7.49
CA ASN A 123 -16.84 -13.65 7.23
C ASN A 123 -15.86 -13.72 8.42
N ALA A 124 -16.31 -14.07 9.63
CA ALA A 124 -15.44 -14.20 10.80
C ALA A 124 -14.65 -15.52 10.82
N GLY A 125 -15.03 -16.51 10.01
CA GLY A 125 -14.33 -17.80 9.90
C GLY A 125 -13.04 -17.75 9.07
N VAL A 126 -12.68 -16.61 8.50
CA VAL A 126 -11.48 -16.42 7.65
C VAL A 126 -10.19 -16.37 8.48
N GLU A 127 -10.27 -16.09 9.79
CA GLU A 127 -9.11 -15.79 10.63
C GLU A 127 -8.51 -17.01 11.37
N LYS A 128 -9.04 -18.23 11.17
CA LYS A 128 -8.60 -19.41 11.95
C LYS A 128 -7.32 -20.11 11.45
N GLU A 129 -6.55 -19.50 10.54
CA GLU A 129 -5.19 -19.97 10.18
C GLU A 129 -4.06 -19.06 10.74
N GLU A 130 -4.34 -18.19 11.72
CA GLU A 130 -3.32 -17.35 12.37
C GLU A 130 -2.57 -18.04 13.54
N ALA A 131 -2.93 -19.27 13.91
CA ALA A 131 -2.28 -19.99 15.02
C ALA A 131 -0.79 -20.30 14.71
N ASP A 132 -0.45 -20.55 13.45
CA ASP A 132 0.90 -20.95 13.03
C ASP A 132 1.93 -19.83 13.21
N ASN A 133 1.53 -18.56 13.06
CA ASN A 133 2.45 -17.43 13.21
C ASN A 133 2.88 -17.22 14.67
N THR A 134 2.00 -17.54 15.62
CA THR A 134 2.30 -17.40 17.04
C THR A 134 3.27 -18.49 17.50
N GLU A 135 3.04 -19.73 17.06
CA GLU A 135 3.93 -20.86 17.35
C GLU A 135 5.31 -20.67 16.70
N MET A 136 5.35 -20.19 15.45
CA MET A 136 6.60 -19.86 14.76
C MET A 136 7.37 -18.74 15.45
N ALA A 137 6.70 -17.68 15.89
CA ALA A 137 7.34 -16.61 16.65
C ALA A 137 7.94 -17.14 17.96
N GLN A 138 7.23 -18.02 18.66
CA GLN A 138 7.66 -18.60 19.93
C GLN A 138 8.87 -19.53 19.76
N LEU A 139 8.92 -20.32 18.67
CA LEU A 139 10.07 -21.15 18.33
C LEU A 139 11.32 -20.33 18.00
N LEU A 140 11.17 -19.22 17.25
CA LEU A 140 12.28 -18.32 16.92
C LEU A 140 12.83 -17.61 18.16
N ILE A 141 11.95 -17.18 19.08
CA ILE A 141 12.34 -16.60 20.36
C ILE A 141 13.15 -17.62 21.19
N ASN A 142 12.67 -18.86 21.30
CA ASN A 142 13.37 -19.92 22.04
C ASN A 142 14.74 -20.27 21.43
N LEU A 143 14.83 -20.30 20.10
CA LEU A 143 16.09 -20.54 19.38
C LEU A 143 17.11 -19.43 19.69
N LEU A 144 16.69 -18.16 19.65
CA LEU A 144 17.54 -17.02 19.98
C LEU A 144 17.99 -17.05 21.45
N LEU A 145 17.09 -17.30 22.40
CA LEU A 145 17.43 -17.43 23.83
C LEU A 145 18.46 -18.54 24.07
N SER A 146 18.32 -19.68 23.39
CA SER A 146 19.25 -20.81 23.51
C SER A 146 20.65 -20.51 22.95
N HIS A 147 20.73 -19.75 21.85
CA HIS A 147 21.99 -19.39 21.21
C HIS A 147 22.81 -18.41 22.06
N PHE A 148 22.13 -17.54 22.80
CA PHE A 148 22.77 -16.50 23.62
C PHE A 148 22.84 -16.81 25.11
N GLN A 149 22.24 -17.91 25.58
CA GLN A 149 22.15 -18.30 27.01
C GLN A 149 21.45 -17.26 27.89
N GLU A 150 20.48 -16.53 27.34
CA GLU A 150 19.77 -15.43 28.02
C GLU A 150 18.38 -15.87 28.51
N HIS A 151 17.85 -15.19 29.55
CA HIS A 151 16.49 -15.41 30.10
C HIS A 151 15.45 -14.58 29.31
N GLU A 152 14.18 -15.01 29.29
CA GLU A 152 13.09 -14.36 28.52
C GLU A 152 12.97 -12.84 28.80
N ASP A 153 13.21 -12.43 30.05
CA ASP A 153 13.16 -11.02 30.51
C ASP A 153 14.28 -10.13 29.93
N GLY A 154 15.27 -10.73 29.27
CA GLY A 154 16.40 -10.03 28.66
C GLY A 154 16.17 -9.62 27.20
N LEU A 155 15.24 -10.24 26.47
CA LEU A 155 15.21 -10.10 25.01
C LEU A 155 14.53 -8.81 24.52
N VAL A 156 13.58 -8.29 25.29
CA VAL A 156 12.71 -7.18 24.90
C VAL A 156 12.92 -5.98 25.81
N LEU A 157 13.30 -4.85 25.24
CA LEU A 157 13.34 -3.56 25.93
C LEU A 157 12.17 -2.70 25.45
N HIS A 158 11.32 -2.29 26.37
CA HIS A 158 10.26 -1.33 26.07
C HIS A 158 10.82 0.09 26.08
N ALA A 159 10.66 0.79 24.97
CA ALA A 159 11.00 2.20 24.83
C ALA A 159 9.74 3.00 24.51
N ASP A 160 9.70 4.26 24.95
CA ASP A 160 8.61 5.19 24.67
C ASP A 160 8.56 5.49 23.15
N VAL A 161 7.37 5.50 22.53
CA VAL A 161 7.18 5.86 21.11
C VAL A 161 7.88 7.17 20.73
N ALA A 162 7.99 8.12 21.67
CA ALA A 162 8.61 9.42 21.43
C ALA A 162 10.15 9.43 21.53
N ALA A 163 10.78 8.32 21.95
CA ALA A 163 12.22 8.27 22.19
C ALA A 163 13.02 8.13 20.88
N SER A 164 13.97 9.05 20.66
CA SER A 164 14.96 8.94 19.59
C SER A 164 15.98 7.83 19.92
N SER A 165 16.61 7.22 18.91
CA SER A 165 17.67 6.21 19.10
C SER A 165 18.75 6.66 20.11
N SER A 166 19.12 7.94 20.07
CA SER A 166 20.09 8.55 20.99
C SER A 166 19.58 8.74 22.42
N ASP A 167 18.27 8.83 22.60
CA ASP A 167 17.64 8.94 23.91
C ASP A 167 17.56 7.56 24.55
N VAL A 168 17.20 6.54 23.77
CA VAL A 168 17.16 5.13 24.20
C VAL A 168 18.53 4.66 24.69
N GLU A 169 19.62 4.98 23.98
CA GLU A 169 21.00 4.67 24.38
C GLU A 169 21.45 5.33 25.68
N LYS A 170 20.87 6.48 26.05
CA LYS A 170 21.20 7.21 27.28
C LYS A 170 20.33 6.78 28.45
N THR A 171 19.08 6.42 28.19
CA THR A 171 18.13 6.03 29.23
C THR A 171 18.24 4.56 29.61
N LEU A 172 18.62 3.71 28.67
CA LEU A 172 18.78 2.27 28.90
C LEU A 172 20.26 1.91 28.88
N ASN A 173 20.73 1.20 29.91
CA ASN A 173 22.05 0.58 29.89
C ASN A 173 22.02 -0.58 28.90
N LEU A 174 22.38 -0.32 27.64
CA LEU A 174 22.37 -1.32 26.58
C LEU A 174 23.46 -2.37 26.84
N PRO A 175 23.11 -3.66 26.96
CA PRO A 175 24.09 -4.72 27.10
C PRO A 175 24.81 -4.99 25.78
N GLY A 176 25.95 -5.70 25.84
CA GLY A 176 26.77 -6.03 24.67
C GLY A 176 26.14 -7.03 23.68
N SER A 177 24.96 -7.58 23.99
CA SER A 177 24.20 -8.49 23.13
C SER A 177 23.04 -7.77 22.42
N PRO A 178 22.74 -8.10 21.15
CA PRO A 178 21.65 -7.45 20.40
C PRO A 178 20.28 -7.84 20.95
N ARG A 179 19.44 -6.84 21.29
CA ARG A 179 18.10 -7.00 21.88
C ARG A 179 17.03 -6.30 21.04
N LEU A 180 15.79 -6.77 21.13
CA LEU A 180 14.64 -6.19 20.43
C LEU A 180 14.08 -5.01 21.22
N ILE A 181 13.97 -3.85 20.58
CA ILE A 181 13.38 -2.65 21.20
C ILE A 181 11.95 -2.51 20.68
N LEU A 182 10.98 -2.68 21.57
CA LEU A 182 9.57 -2.47 21.25
C LEU A 182 9.17 -1.06 21.68
N LEU A 183 8.80 -0.24 20.70
CA LEU A 183 8.21 1.08 20.93
C LEU A 183 6.77 0.87 21.38
N GLY A 184 6.49 1.13 22.65
CA GLY A 184 5.17 1.00 23.28
C GLY A 184 4.45 2.33 23.36
#